data_AF-A0A068RK76-F1
#
_entry.id   AF-A0A068RK76-F1
#
_cell.length_a   1.000
_cell.length_b   1.000
_cell.length_c   1.000
_cell.angle_alpha   90.00
_cell.angle_beta   90.00
_cell.angle_gamma   90.00
#
_symmetry.space_group_name_H-M   'P 1'
#
loop_
_entity.id
_entity.type
_entity.pdbx_description
1 polymer ?
#
loop_
_entity_poly.entity_id
_entity_poly.type
_entity_poly.pdbx_seq_one_letter_code
_entity_poly.pdbx_strand_id
1 'polypeptide(L)'
;MLRVSSRLVTRRATMCRFYSNGGGYGGSEGATVSSRGGFSDKEKAVENQWARSHDEEKIRALREALEHQKQETESLKKDIDELKKSVKK
;
A
#
# COMPACT_ATOMS: atom_id res chain seq x y z
N MET A 1 29.14 -31.59 -73.06
CA MET A 1 27.99 -31.68 -72.13
C MET A 1 28.23 -30.74 -70.95
N LEU A 2 27.54 -29.60 -70.87
CA LEU A 2 27.67 -28.66 -69.75
C LEU A 2 26.71 -29.05 -68.62
N ARG A 3 27.23 -29.32 -67.42
CA ARG A 3 26.43 -29.51 -66.20
C ARG A 3 26.19 -28.15 -65.55
N VAL A 4 24.94 -27.69 -65.57
CA VAL A 4 24.48 -26.52 -64.81
C VAL A 4 24.24 -26.96 -63.37
N SER A 5 25.10 -26.53 -62.44
CA SER A 5 24.87 -26.71 -61.01
C SER A 5 24.01 -25.57 -60.47
N SER A 6 22.71 -25.81 -60.29
CA SER A 6 21.82 -24.93 -59.55
C SER A 6 22.13 -25.01 -58.05
N ARG A 7 22.73 -23.96 -57.49
CA ARG A 7 22.88 -23.83 -56.04
C ARG A 7 21.52 -23.38 -55.48
N LEU A 8 20.78 -24.30 -54.88
CA LEU A 8 19.59 -23.97 -54.10
C LEU A 8 20.03 -23.19 -52.85
N VAL A 9 19.84 -21.87 -52.88
CA VAL A 9 19.98 -21.02 -51.69
C VAL A 9 18.73 -21.23 -50.85
N THR A 10 18.80 -22.14 -49.87
CA THR A 10 17.76 -22.29 -48.85
C THR A 10 17.81 -21.05 -47.94
N ARG A 11 16.88 -20.12 -48.18
CA ARG A 11 16.62 -19.02 -47.25
C ARG A 11 16.14 -19.62 -45.93
N ARG A 12 17.01 -19.64 -44.92
CA ARG A 12 16.59 -19.88 -43.53
C ARG A 12 15.66 -18.73 -43.16
N ALA A 13 14.36 -19.00 -43.05
CA ALA A 13 13.43 -18.07 -42.43
C ALA A 13 13.89 -17.86 -40.99
N THR A 14 14.48 -16.69 -40.70
CA THR A 14 14.62 -16.23 -39.33
C THR A 14 13.22 -16.05 -38.78
N MET A 15 12.81 -16.91 -37.84
CA MET A 15 11.61 -16.67 -37.02
C MET A 15 11.79 -15.32 -36.34
N CYS A 16 11.17 -14.27 -36.88
CA CYS A 16 10.97 -13.04 -36.14
C CYS A 16 10.18 -13.42 -34.90
N ARG A 17 10.78 -13.23 -33.72
CA ARG A 17 10.10 -13.44 -32.44
C ARG A 17 8.99 -12.39 -32.35
N PHE A 18 7.77 -12.80 -32.73
CA PHE A 18 6.58 -11.98 -32.56
C PHE A 18 6.36 -11.78 -31.06
N TYR A 19 6.69 -10.59 -30.54
CA TYR A 19 6.12 -10.16 -29.28
C TYR A 19 4.65 -9.88 -29.57
N SER A 20 3.78 -10.84 -29.24
CA SER A 20 2.34 -10.62 -29.29
C SER A 20 2.00 -9.56 -28.25
N ASN A 21 1.67 -8.35 -28.70
CA ASN A 21 1.04 -7.32 -27.87
C ASN A 21 -0.47 -7.63 -27.64
N GLY A 22 -0.84 -8.90 -27.48
CA GLY A 22 -2.25 -9.29 -27.60
C GLY A 22 -2.56 -10.77 -27.42
N GLY A 23 -1.95 -11.43 -26.44
CA GLY A 23 -2.46 -12.72 -25.96
C GLY A 23 -2.75 -12.61 -24.48
N GLY A 24 -4.03 -12.48 -24.10
CA GLY A 24 -4.66 -12.88 -22.81
C GLY A 24 -3.95 -12.72 -21.44
N TYR A 25 -2.81 -12.03 -21.37
CA TYR A 25 -1.91 -11.95 -20.22
C TYR A 25 -1.47 -10.50 -19.97
N GLY A 26 -2.41 -9.55 -20.10
CA GLY A 26 -2.25 -8.27 -19.40
C GLY A 26 -2.43 -8.56 -17.92
N GLY A 27 -1.38 -8.40 -17.11
CA GLY A 27 -1.48 -8.62 -15.67
C GLY A 27 -2.66 -7.82 -15.11
N SER A 28 -3.63 -8.51 -14.50
CA SER A 28 -4.76 -7.81 -13.90
C SER A 28 -4.26 -6.99 -12.71
N GLU A 29 -4.97 -5.92 -12.38
CA GLU A 29 -4.77 -5.22 -11.12
C GLU A 29 -4.85 -6.24 -9.95
N GLY A 30 -3.96 -6.11 -8.95
CA GLY A 30 -3.88 -7.05 -7.83
C GLY A 30 -3.30 -8.44 -8.17
N ALA A 31 -2.78 -8.67 -9.37
CA ALA A 31 -2.10 -9.93 -9.72
C ALA A 31 -0.93 -10.25 -8.76
N THR A 32 -0.24 -9.23 -8.28
CA THR A 32 0.86 -9.37 -7.32
C THR A 32 0.41 -9.85 -5.95
N VAL A 33 -0.66 -9.26 -5.41
CA VAL A 33 -1.23 -9.63 -4.10
C VAL A 33 -1.83 -11.03 -4.13
N SER A 34 -2.48 -11.38 -5.24
CA SER A 34 -3.08 -12.71 -5.44
C SER A 34 -2.06 -13.80 -5.74
N SER A 35 -0.90 -13.45 -6.31
CA SER A 35 0.22 -14.37 -6.44
C SER A 35 0.80 -14.70 -5.06
N ARG A 36 0.82 -15.99 -4.69
CA ARG A 36 1.53 -16.46 -3.50
C ARG A 36 3.01 -16.59 -3.83
N GLY A 37 3.83 -15.66 -3.36
CA GLY A 37 5.27 -15.65 -3.60
C GLY A 37 6.00 -14.53 -2.84
N GLY A 38 7.32 -14.59 -2.84
CA GLY A 38 8.16 -13.75 -1.98
C GLY A 38 8.11 -12.24 -2.27
N PHE A 39 7.52 -11.79 -3.38
CA PHE A 39 7.28 -10.37 -3.63
C PHE A 39 5.96 -9.90 -2.99
N SER A 40 4.87 -10.68 -3.11
CA SER A 40 3.60 -10.47 -2.39
C SER A 40 3.79 -10.40 -0.87
N ASP A 41 4.66 -11.27 -0.33
CA ASP A 41 4.94 -11.30 1.11
C ASP A 41 5.70 -10.04 1.57
N LYS A 42 6.58 -9.51 0.73
CA LYS A 42 7.31 -8.26 1.02
C LYS A 42 6.39 -7.05 0.99
N GLU A 43 5.54 -6.94 -0.03
CA GLU A 43 4.54 -5.86 -0.12
C GLU A 43 3.64 -5.86 1.12
N LYS A 44 3.08 -7.02 1.49
CA LYS A 44 2.26 -7.17 2.70
C LYS A 44 3.02 -6.78 3.97
N ALA A 45 4.28 -7.15 4.10
CA ALA A 45 5.07 -6.81 5.29
C ALA A 45 5.27 -5.29 5.42
N VAL A 46 5.59 -4.61 4.31
CA VAL A 46 5.78 -3.16 4.28
C VAL A 46 4.47 -2.42 4.57
N GLU A 47 3.38 -2.84 3.93
CA GLU A 47 2.05 -2.25 4.15
C GLU A 47 1.58 -2.44 5.60
N ASN A 48 1.76 -3.64 6.16
CA ASN A 48 1.41 -3.91 7.56
C ASN A 48 2.25 -3.08 8.53
N GLN A 49 3.54 -2.90 8.27
CA GLN A 49 4.39 -2.06 9.10
C GLN A 49 3.94 -0.60 9.04
N TRP A 50 3.66 -0.09 7.85
CA TRP A 50 3.16 1.27 7.65
C TRP A 50 1.82 1.47 8.38
N ALA A 51 0.86 0.57 8.20
CA ALA A 51 -0.45 0.64 8.84
C ALA A 51 -0.33 0.70 10.37
N ARG A 52 0.51 -0.15 10.97
CA ARG A 52 0.75 -0.13 12.42
C ARG A 52 1.33 1.20 12.89
N SER A 53 2.38 1.69 12.24
CA SER A 53 2.99 2.96 12.62
C SER A 53 2.01 4.14 12.51
N HIS A 54 1.19 4.14 11.47
CA HIS A 54 0.22 5.19 11.23
C HIS A 54 -0.95 5.14 12.23
N ASP A 55 -1.39 3.95 12.60
CA ASP A 55 -2.40 3.76 13.63
C ASP A 55 -1.88 4.16 15.02
N GLU A 56 -0.61 3.86 15.33
CA GLU A 56 0.05 4.30 16.56
C GLU A 56 0.08 5.84 16.67
N GLU A 57 0.40 6.55 15.58
CA GLU A 57 0.37 8.02 15.54
C GLU A 57 -1.02 8.59 15.82
N LYS A 58 -2.06 8.01 15.21
CA LYS A 58 -3.46 8.42 15.45
C LYS A 58 -3.89 8.15 16.89
N ILE A 59 -3.56 6.98 17.41
CA ILE A 59 -3.88 6.63 18.81
C ILE A 59 -3.18 7.58 19.77
N ARG A 60 -1.92 7.96 19.51
CA ARG A 60 -1.20 8.96 20.31
C ARG A 60 -1.92 10.30 20.30
N ALA A 61 -2.29 10.82 19.13
CA ALA A 61 -3.02 12.08 19.01
C ALA A 61 -4.36 12.05 19.77
N LEU A 62 -5.10 10.94 19.69
CA LEU A 62 -6.36 10.76 20.44
C LEU A 62 -6.13 10.72 21.95
N ARG A 63 -5.04 10.10 22.42
CA ARG A 63 -4.69 10.07 23.84
C ARG A 63 -4.32 11.45 24.36
N GLU A 64 -3.57 12.22 23.60
CA GLU A 64 -3.21 13.61 23.94
C GLU A 64 -4.46 14.49 24.04
N ALA A 65 -5.37 14.39 23.06
CA ALA A 65 -6.64 15.10 23.10
C ALA A 65 -7.51 14.71 24.31
N LEU A 66 -7.56 13.42 24.66
CA LEU A 66 -8.27 12.94 25.84
C LEU A 66 -7.68 13.49 27.14
N GLU A 67 -6.35 13.54 27.24
CA GLU A 67 -5.69 14.06 28.43
C GLU A 67 -5.95 15.56 28.60
N HIS A 68 -5.90 16.33 27.50
CA HIS A 68 -6.27 17.74 27.51
C HIS A 68 -7.72 17.95 27.98
N GLN A 69 -8.66 17.19 27.43
CA GLN A 69 -10.07 17.27 27.83
C GLN A 69 -10.26 16.91 29.31
N LYS A 70 -9.54 15.92 29.84
CA LYS A 70 -9.61 15.62 31.28
C LYS A 70 -9.15 16.81 32.12
N GLN A 71 -8.00 17.39 31.78
CA GLN A 71 -7.48 18.57 32.48
C GLN A 71 -8.47 19.74 32.44
N GLU A 72 -9.07 20.03 31.28
CA GLU A 72 -10.11 21.05 31.13
C GLU A 72 -11.35 20.73 31.97
N THR A 73 -11.81 19.48 31.99
CA THR A 73 -12.97 19.11 32.81
C THR A 73 -12.68 19.20 34.31
N GLU A 74 -11.44 18.93 34.73
CA GLU A 74 -11.01 19.09 36.12
C GLU A 74 -10.91 20.56 36.53
N SER A 75 -10.39 21.43 35.66
CA SER A 75 -10.38 22.88 35.93
C SER A 75 -11.81 23.43 36.01
N LEU A 76 -12.67 23.09 35.05
CA LEU A 76 -14.07 23.51 35.06
C LEU A 76 -14.83 23.02 36.30
N LYS A 77 -14.55 21.80 36.77
CA LYS A 77 -15.13 21.30 38.04
C LYS A 77 -14.71 22.13 39.24
N LYS A 78 -13.43 22.50 39.32
CA LYS A 78 -12.90 23.37 40.40
C LYS A 78 -13.57 24.74 40.36
N ASP A 79 -13.64 25.35 39.18
CA ASP A 79 -14.29 26.67 38.99
C ASP A 79 -15.76 26.62 39.41
N ILE A 80 -16.49 25.55 39.03
CA ILE A 80 -17.88 25.35 39.44
C ILE A 80 -18.01 25.21 40.97
N ASP A 81 -17.10 24.47 41.61
CA ASP A 81 -17.14 24.28 43.07
C ASP A 81 -16.78 25.55 43.82
N GLU A 82 -15.88 26.39 43.29
CA GLU A 82 -15.58 27.72 43.81
C GLU A 82 -16.78 28.66 43.68
N LEU A 83 -17.42 28.70 42.52
CA LEU A 83 -18.65 29.47 42.29
C LEU A 83 -19.79 29.01 43.21
N LYS A 84 -19.96 27.69 43.40
CA LYS A 84 -20.95 27.16 44.35
C LYS A 84 -20.67 27.61 45.78
N LYS A 85 -19.40 27.66 46.19
CA LYS A 85 -19.01 28.15 47.52
C LYS A 85 -19.26 29.65 47.67
N SER A 86 -19.00 30.45 46.64
CA SER A 86 -19.26 31.90 46.68
C SER A 86 -20.74 32.24 46.66
N VAL A 87 -21.58 31.47 45.95
CA VAL A 87 -23.05 31.67 45.92
C VAL A 87 -23.72 31.24 47.23
N LYS A 88 -23.15 30.27 47.94
CA LYS A 88 -23.72 29.75 49.20
C LYS A 88 -23.35 30.60 50.44
N LYS A 89 -22.54 31.65 50.25
CA LYS A 89 -22.09 32.57 51.30
C LYS A 89 -22.85 33.88 51.19
#